data_AF-A0A534G435-F1
#
_entry.id   AF-A0A534G435-F1
#
_cell.length_a   1.000
_cell.length_b   1.000
_cell.length_c   1.000
_cell.angle_alpha   90.00
_cell.angle_beta   90.00
_cell.angle_gamma   90.00
#
_symmetry.space_group_name_H-M   'P 1'
#
loop_
_entity.id
_entity.type
_entity.pdbx_description
1 polymer ?
#
loop_
_entity_poly.entity_id
_entity_poly.type
_entity_poly.pdbx_seq_one_letter_code
_entity_poly.pdbx_strand_id
1 'polypeptide(L)'
;MIRFLQRTLRGRFPAHMCRPTHGDRHDFRPICSPRERVPCSAAEVTPMPQSRLIGTIGLVTWLLVALPALLYHVPALLHHGPFIDWRWIAVFLGFGALFALDLRRPHLLLLALAAVMALALVLLRCNGYEGALLALIAMQLGTRVGPATGIAWIFGQSALLAAGDAITFNPQSARLLVPPYLALQLVAFFVFRAMTREIAAREALAASNAELRGVAPILADSSRMAERLRITRELHDALGHHLTALSLNL
;
A
#
# COMPACT_ATOMS: atom_id res chain seq x y z
N MET A 1 49.34 -6.77 -9.99
CA MET A 1 48.68 -7.77 -10.87
C MET A 1 47.83 -7.00 -11.88
N ILE A 2 48.42 -6.52 -12.99
CA ILE A 2 48.43 -7.22 -14.30
C ILE A 2 46.99 -7.21 -14.84
N ARG A 3 46.50 -6.23 -15.63
CA ARG A 3 46.89 -5.87 -17.03
C ARG A 3 47.31 -7.10 -17.83
N PHE A 4 46.61 -7.40 -18.92
CA PHE A 4 46.75 -8.54 -19.85
C PHE A 4 45.63 -9.57 -19.62
N LEU A 5 44.86 -10.03 -20.59
CA LEU A 5 45.03 -10.13 -22.05
C LEU A 5 43.63 -9.92 -22.68
N GLN A 6 43.49 -9.00 -23.63
CA GLN A 6 43.42 -9.30 -25.07
C GLN A 6 42.16 -10.10 -25.45
N ARG A 7 41.20 -9.52 -26.17
CA ARG A 7 41.36 -8.89 -27.49
C ARG A 7 42.12 -9.80 -28.46
N THR A 8 41.45 -10.85 -28.91
CA THR A 8 41.74 -11.64 -30.13
C THR A 8 40.55 -12.59 -30.22
N LEU A 9 39.72 -12.59 -31.25
CA LEU A 9 40.13 -12.84 -32.62
C LEU A 9 39.19 -12.12 -33.62
N ARG A 10 39.81 -11.22 -34.38
CA ARG A 10 39.47 -10.93 -35.77
C ARG A 10 39.81 -12.17 -36.61
N GLY A 11 39.07 -12.34 -37.70
CA GLY A 11 39.34 -13.29 -38.78
C GLY A 11 38.21 -14.30 -38.87
N ARG A 12 37.62 -14.62 -40.03
CA ARG A 12 38.08 -14.47 -41.41
C ARG A 12 36.84 -14.73 -42.27
N PHE A 13 36.64 -13.96 -43.33
CA PHE A 13 35.81 -14.40 -44.46
C PHE A 13 36.31 -15.75 -44.96
N PRO A 14 35.42 -16.60 -45.49
CA PRO A 14 35.50 -16.80 -46.93
C PRO A 14 34.14 -16.64 -47.61
N ALA A 15 34.22 -16.06 -48.80
CA ALA A 15 33.17 -16.06 -49.78
C ALA A 15 32.84 -17.50 -50.21
N HIS A 16 31.56 -17.83 -50.25
CA HIS A 16 31.04 -18.77 -51.23
C HIS A 16 29.82 -18.15 -51.91
N MET A 17 30.08 -17.66 -53.12
CA MET A 17 29.08 -17.57 -54.18
C MET A 17 28.55 -18.99 -54.44
N CYS A 18 27.23 -19.17 -54.31
CA CYS A 18 26.49 -20.11 -55.15
C CYS A 18 25.29 -19.36 -55.73
N ARG A 19 25.23 -19.41 -57.06
CA ARG A 19 24.25 -18.77 -57.96
C ARG A 19 22.87 -19.46 -57.87
N PRO A 20 21.82 -18.87 -58.47
CA PRO A 20 20.43 -19.00 -58.07
C PRO A 20 19.74 -20.23 -58.67
N THR A 21 18.71 -20.72 -57.96
CA THR A 21 17.67 -21.57 -58.53
C THR A 21 16.31 -20.97 -58.20
N HIS A 22 15.78 -20.29 -59.22
CA HIS A 22 14.39 -20.17 -59.64
C HIS A 22 13.27 -20.66 -58.69
N GLY A 23 12.26 -19.81 -58.50
CA GLY A 23 10.90 -20.22 -58.18
C GLY A 23 10.46 -19.89 -56.75
N ASP A 24 10.07 -18.64 -56.49
CA ASP A 24 8.68 -18.34 -56.13
C ASP A 24 8.53 -16.86 -55.76
N ARG A 25 7.51 -16.24 -56.35
CA ARG A 25 7.08 -14.89 -55.99
C ARG A 25 6.43 -14.93 -54.62
N HIS A 26 7.19 -14.69 -53.56
CA HIS A 26 6.64 -14.25 -52.29
C HIS A 26 7.05 -12.81 -52.02
N ASP A 27 6.13 -11.91 -52.34
CA ASP A 27 6.15 -10.48 -51.99
C ASP A 27 6.07 -10.36 -50.46
N PHE A 28 7.22 -10.35 -49.77
CA PHE A 28 7.29 -10.04 -48.35
C PHE A 28 7.18 -8.52 -48.15
N ARG A 29 5.99 -7.98 -48.39
CA ARG A 29 5.63 -6.68 -47.82
C ARG A 29 5.49 -6.87 -46.31
N PRO A 30 6.17 -6.09 -45.46
CA PRO A 30 5.80 -6.04 -44.06
C PRO A 30 4.38 -5.49 -43.99
N ILE A 31 3.43 -6.34 -43.61
CA ILE A 31 2.08 -5.92 -43.22
C ILE A 31 2.26 -5.09 -41.95
N CYS A 32 2.51 -3.79 -42.12
CA CYS A 32 2.24 -2.82 -41.07
C CYS A 32 0.73 -2.68 -41.00
N SER A 33 0.08 -3.57 -40.24
CA SER A 33 -1.24 -3.25 -39.72
C SER A 33 -1.08 -1.99 -38.85
N PRO A 34 -1.99 -1.00 -38.93
CA PRO A 34 -2.02 0.05 -37.94
C PRO A 34 -2.18 -0.64 -36.59
N ARG A 35 -1.19 -0.53 -35.71
CA ARG A 35 -1.30 -0.92 -34.31
C ARG A 35 -2.41 -0.06 -33.73
N GLU A 36 -3.64 -0.55 -33.79
CA GLU A 36 -4.76 0.02 -33.07
C GLU A 36 -4.32 -0.01 -31.61
N ARG A 37 -4.00 1.18 -31.08
CA ARG A 37 -3.64 1.34 -29.68
C ARG A 37 -4.90 1.03 -28.91
N VAL A 38 -5.11 -0.24 -28.55
CA VAL A 38 -6.11 -0.64 -27.57
C VAL A 38 -5.83 0.25 -26.37
N PRO A 39 -6.72 1.21 -26.04
CA PRO A 39 -6.56 1.95 -24.81
C PRO A 39 -6.81 0.91 -23.72
N CYS A 40 -5.74 0.39 -23.13
CA CYS A 40 -5.84 -0.27 -21.84
C CYS A 40 -6.26 0.79 -20.83
N SER A 41 -7.54 1.13 -20.84
CA SER A 41 -8.24 1.73 -19.71
C SER A 41 -8.28 0.64 -18.65
N ALA A 42 -7.15 0.37 -18.02
CA ALA A 42 -7.16 -0.22 -16.69
C ALA A 42 -8.01 0.75 -15.87
N ALA A 43 -9.21 0.30 -15.46
CA ALA A 43 -10.05 1.07 -14.56
C ALA A 43 -9.15 1.47 -13.39
N GLU A 44 -8.83 2.75 -13.31
CA GLU A 44 -8.00 3.29 -12.24
C GLU A 44 -8.86 3.18 -10.99
N VAL A 45 -8.75 2.04 -10.31
CA VAL A 45 -9.37 1.82 -9.01
C VAL A 45 -8.67 2.79 -8.09
N THR A 46 -9.25 3.97 -7.95
CA THR A 46 -8.74 4.99 -7.05
C THR A 46 -8.76 4.38 -5.65
N PRO A 47 -7.58 4.12 -5.03
CA PRO A 47 -7.56 3.51 -3.72
C PRO A 47 -8.25 4.48 -2.76
N MET A 48 -9.23 3.98 -2.00
CA MET A 48 -9.89 4.81 -1.00
C MET A 48 -8.83 5.38 -0.03
N PRO A 49 -8.91 6.67 0.33
CA PRO A 49 -7.95 7.25 1.26
C PRO A 49 -7.98 6.47 2.57
N GLN A 50 -6.80 6.16 3.09
CA GLN A 50 -6.60 5.26 4.24
C GLN A 50 -7.46 5.64 5.46
N SER A 51 -7.66 6.94 5.71
CA SER A 51 -8.51 7.44 6.79
C SER A 51 -9.99 7.08 6.63
N ARG A 52 -10.51 7.09 5.40
CA ARG A 52 -11.90 6.68 5.11
C ARG A 52 -12.07 5.18 5.30
N LEU A 53 -11.08 4.38 4.90
CA LEU A 53 -11.12 2.92 5.07
C LEU A 53 -11.11 2.52 6.55
N ILE A 54 -10.25 3.16 7.36
CA ILE A 54 -10.24 2.96 8.83
C ILE A 54 -11.59 3.38 9.44
N GLY A 55 -12.17 4.49 8.95
CA GLY A 55 -13.46 4.98 9.42
C GLY A 55 -14.64 4.08 9.07
N THR A 56 -14.72 3.57 7.84
CA THR A 56 -15.81 2.66 7.43
C THR A 56 -15.72 1.33 8.15
N ILE A 57 -14.52 0.74 8.24
CA ILE A 57 -14.31 -0.50 9.00
C ILE A 57 -14.67 -0.28 10.47
N GLY A 58 -14.18 0.80 11.07
CA GLY A 58 -14.49 1.15 12.46
C GLY A 58 -15.99 1.32 12.71
N LEU A 59 -16.71 2.02 11.83
CA LEU A 59 -18.15 2.23 11.94
C LEU A 59 -18.94 0.93 11.77
N VAL A 60 -18.57 0.09 10.81
CA VAL A 60 -19.20 -1.22 10.59
C VAL A 60 -18.99 -2.13 11.80
N THR A 61 -17.76 -2.24 12.31
CA THR A 61 -17.47 -3.03 13.52
C THR A 61 -18.20 -2.47 14.73
N TRP A 62 -18.26 -1.15 14.90
CA TRP A 62 -18.99 -0.52 16.00
C TRP A 62 -20.49 -0.86 15.96
N LEU A 63 -21.14 -0.75 14.79
CA LEU A 63 -22.54 -1.16 14.61
C LEU A 63 -22.74 -2.66 14.83
N LEU A 64 -21.81 -3.50 14.37
CA LEU A 64 -21.89 -4.94 14.53
C LEU A 64 -21.81 -5.36 16.02
N VAL A 65 -21.00 -4.68 16.83
CA VAL A 65 -20.93 -4.89 18.29
C VAL A 65 -22.19 -4.35 18.99
N ALA A 66 -22.76 -3.25 18.49
CA ALA A 66 -24.00 -2.69 19.04
C ALA A 66 -25.21 -3.63 18.85
N LEU A 67 -25.24 -4.43 17.78
CA LEU A 67 -26.39 -5.25 17.42
C LEU A 67 -26.70 -6.37 18.46
N PRO A 68 -25.76 -7.24 18.87
CA PRO A 68 -25.99 -8.20 19.94
C PRO A 68 -26.35 -7.53 21.27
N ALA A 69 -25.76 -6.37 21.56
CA ALA A 69 -26.10 -5.61 22.76
C ALA A 69 -27.56 -5.14 22.73
N LEU A 70 -28.03 -4.60 21.60
CA LEU A 70 -29.43 -4.19 21.42
C LEU A 70 -30.37 -5.39 21.51
N LEU A 71 -30.04 -6.50 20.86
CA LEU A 71 -30.83 -7.75 20.93
C LEU A 71 -30.91 -8.33 22.34
N TYR A 72 -29.89 -8.12 23.18
CA TYR A 72 -29.92 -8.53 24.58
C TYR A 72 -30.81 -7.61 25.44
N HIS A 73 -30.86 -6.31 25.11
CA HIS A 73 -31.64 -5.32 25.86
C HIS A 73 -33.12 -5.24 25.46
N VAL A 74 -33.48 -5.56 24.21
CA VAL A 74 -34.87 -5.49 23.71
C VAL A 74 -35.84 -6.45 24.44
N PRO A 75 -35.48 -7.72 24.74
CA PRO A 75 -36.32 -8.62 25.53
C PRO A 75 -36.51 -8.14 26.99
N ALA A 76 -35.51 -7.48 27.56
CA ALA A 76 -35.59 -6.88 28.91
C ALA A 76 -36.62 -5.73 28.96
N LEU A 77 -36.82 -5.02 27.84
CA LEU A 77 -37.82 -3.96 27.70
C LEU A 77 -39.27 -4.49 27.71
N LEU A 78 -39.50 -5.72 27.24
CA LEU A 78 -40.83 -6.32 27.13
C LEU A 78 -41.27 -7.07 28.39
N HIS A 79 -40.33 -7.58 29.19
CA HIS A 79 -40.62 -8.45 30.36
C HIS A 79 -40.19 -7.84 31.69
N HIS A 80 -40.39 -6.54 31.94
CA HIS A 80 -40.18 -5.89 33.26
C HIS A 80 -38.90 -6.37 33.99
N GLY A 81 -37.83 -6.63 33.23
CA GLY A 81 -36.52 -6.98 33.76
C GLY A 81 -35.84 -5.65 34.08
N PRO A 82 -35.39 -5.42 35.33
CA PRO A 82 -34.85 -4.13 35.66
C PRO A 82 -33.48 -3.95 34.97
N PHE A 83 -33.32 -2.75 34.41
CA PHE A 83 -32.08 -2.11 33.94
C PHE A 83 -31.64 -2.40 32.50
N ILE A 84 -32.11 -1.53 31.58
CA ILE A 84 -31.18 -1.01 30.57
C ILE A 84 -30.05 -0.33 31.34
N ASP A 85 -28.85 -0.87 31.26
CA ASP A 85 -27.67 -0.25 31.86
C ASP A 85 -27.30 1.00 31.05
N TRP A 86 -27.93 2.13 31.39
CA TRP A 86 -27.65 3.43 30.77
C TRP A 86 -26.16 3.80 30.84
N ARG A 87 -25.47 3.26 31.86
CA ARG A 87 -24.03 3.32 32.03
C ARG A 87 -23.28 2.67 30.87
N TRP A 88 -23.69 1.47 30.43
CA TRP A 88 -23.08 0.78 29.29
C TRP A 88 -23.26 1.58 28.00
N ILE A 89 -24.49 2.06 27.74
CA ILE A 89 -24.80 2.88 26.56
C ILE A 89 -23.95 4.16 26.54
N ALA A 90 -23.85 4.85 27.69
CA ALA A 90 -23.04 6.06 27.81
C ALA A 90 -21.55 5.81 27.51
N VAL A 91 -20.99 4.70 28.02
CA VAL A 91 -19.59 4.35 27.78
C VAL A 91 -19.38 3.90 26.32
N PHE A 92 -20.34 3.19 25.72
CA PHE A 92 -20.28 2.72 24.34
C PHE A 92 -20.35 3.88 23.32
N LEU A 93 -21.25 4.83 23.55
CA LEU A 93 -21.31 6.08 22.78
C LEU A 93 -20.04 6.92 23.00
N GLY A 94 -19.54 6.96 24.24
CA GLY A 94 -18.27 7.62 24.58
C GLY A 94 -17.08 7.04 23.81
N PHE A 95 -17.00 5.70 23.70
CA PHE A 95 -16.01 5.02 22.87
C PHE A 95 -16.11 5.45 21.40
N GLY A 96 -17.32 5.41 20.83
CA GLY A 96 -17.56 5.83 19.44
C GLY A 96 -17.16 7.29 19.18
N ALA A 97 -17.48 8.19 20.12
CA ALA A 97 -17.11 9.60 20.05
C ALA A 97 -15.59 9.80 20.10
N LEU A 98 -14.90 9.11 21.02
CA LEU A 98 -13.43 9.15 21.12
C LEU A 98 -12.76 8.57 19.87
N PHE A 99 -13.29 7.46 19.33
CA PHE A 99 -12.81 6.87 18.09
C PHE A 99 -12.97 7.85 16.92
N ALA A 100 -14.13 8.46 16.76
CA ALA A 100 -14.38 9.46 15.72
C ALA A 100 -13.49 10.70 15.89
N LEU A 101 -13.25 11.14 17.12
CA LEU A 101 -12.36 12.26 17.41
C LEU A 101 -10.90 11.92 17.09
N ASP A 102 -10.46 10.70 17.42
CA ASP A 102 -9.13 10.19 17.13
C ASP A 102 -8.88 10.04 15.61
N LEU A 103 -9.91 9.71 14.84
CA LEU A 103 -9.84 9.73 13.37
C LEU A 103 -9.66 11.15 12.80
N ARG A 104 -10.20 12.17 13.48
CA ARG A 104 -10.07 13.58 13.06
C ARG A 104 -8.76 14.21 13.55
N ARG A 105 -8.33 13.85 14.76
CA ARG A 105 -7.17 14.40 15.46
C ARG A 105 -6.39 13.22 16.05
N PRO A 106 -5.48 12.59 15.27
CA PRO A 106 -4.77 11.40 15.72
C PRO A 106 -3.89 11.74 16.92
N HIS A 107 -4.26 11.26 18.11
CA HIS A 107 -3.53 11.53 19.34
C HIS A 107 -3.45 10.26 20.20
N LEU A 108 -2.25 9.91 20.67
CA LEU A 108 -2.06 8.68 21.45
C LEU A 108 -2.87 8.67 22.74
N LEU A 109 -3.08 9.83 23.38
CA LEU A 109 -3.96 9.92 24.56
C LEU A 109 -5.43 9.62 24.26
N LEU A 110 -5.95 10.03 23.09
CA LEU A 110 -7.33 9.74 22.68
C LEU A 110 -7.50 8.24 22.47
N LEU A 111 -6.53 7.61 21.80
CA LEU A 111 -6.50 6.17 21.60
C LEU A 111 -6.39 5.41 22.92
N ALA A 112 -5.56 5.87 23.85
CA ALA A 112 -5.42 5.30 25.18
C ALA A 112 -6.73 5.42 25.98
N LEU A 113 -7.38 6.58 25.92
CA LEU A 113 -8.67 6.80 26.58
C LEU A 113 -9.76 5.91 25.96
N ALA A 114 -9.79 5.75 24.64
CA ALA A 114 -10.69 4.82 23.97
C ALA A 114 -10.45 3.36 24.41
N ALA A 115 -9.18 2.95 24.61
CA ALA A 115 -8.85 1.64 25.16
C ALA A 115 -9.34 1.44 26.59
N VAL A 116 -9.19 2.46 27.44
CA VAL A 116 -9.74 2.45 28.80
C VAL A 116 -11.27 2.34 28.77
N MET A 117 -11.95 3.06 27.89
CA MET A 117 -13.41 2.97 27.74
C MET A 117 -13.85 1.58 27.26
N ALA A 118 -13.14 0.98 26.29
CA ALA A 118 -13.41 -0.39 25.85
C ALA A 118 -13.23 -1.41 26.98
N LEU A 119 -12.18 -1.27 27.80
CA LEU A 119 -11.97 -2.11 28.98
C LEU A 119 -13.04 -1.88 30.06
N ALA A 120 -13.49 -0.64 30.25
CA ALA A 120 -14.58 -0.34 31.17
C ALA A 120 -15.88 -1.05 30.76
N LEU A 121 -16.17 -1.13 29.46
CA LEU A 121 -17.34 -1.86 28.96
C LEU A 121 -17.30 -3.36 29.30
N VAL A 122 -16.12 -3.99 29.26
CA VAL A 122 -15.93 -5.39 29.69
C VAL A 122 -16.35 -5.58 31.15
N LEU A 123 -16.01 -4.62 32.02
CA LEU A 123 -16.36 -4.66 33.44
C LEU A 123 -17.85 -4.37 33.70
N LEU A 124 -18.51 -3.64 32.81
CA LEU A 124 -19.94 -3.31 32.86
C LEU A 124 -20.85 -4.48 32.46
N ARG A 125 -20.29 -5.67 32.18
CA ARG A 125 -20.98 -6.98 32.18
C ARG A 125 -22.20 -7.04 31.26
N CYS A 126 -21.96 -6.94 29.95
CA CYS A 126 -23.03 -7.13 28.98
C CYS A 126 -22.95 -8.48 28.24
N ASN A 127 -21.92 -8.73 27.43
CA ASN A 127 -22.02 -9.84 26.46
C ASN A 127 -20.69 -10.49 26.02
N GLY A 128 -19.53 -10.07 26.55
CA GLY A 128 -18.21 -10.64 26.20
C GLY A 128 -17.68 -10.32 24.78
N TYR A 129 -18.50 -9.71 23.90
CA TYR A 129 -18.13 -9.33 22.53
C TYR A 129 -17.35 -8.01 22.40
N GLU A 130 -17.15 -7.33 23.53
CA GLU A 130 -16.38 -6.07 23.67
C GLU A 130 -14.95 -6.18 23.11
N GLY A 131 -14.38 -7.39 23.10
CA GLY A 131 -13.03 -7.66 22.60
C GLY A 131 -12.81 -7.25 21.13
N ALA A 132 -13.88 -7.17 20.33
CA ALA A 132 -13.82 -6.67 18.96
C ALA A 132 -13.45 -5.17 18.89
N LEU A 133 -13.84 -4.37 19.89
CA LEU A 133 -13.48 -2.94 19.96
C LEU A 133 -11.96 -2.75 20.20
N LEU A 134 -11.34 -3.67 20.93
CA LEU A 134 -9.88 -3.68 21.14
C LEU A 134 -9.12 -3.98 19.83
N ALA A 135 -9.72 -4.72 18.89
CA ALA A 135 -9.15 -4.91 17.56
C ALA A 135 -9.14 -3.60 16.73
N LEU A 136 -10.14 -2.72 16.93
CA LEU A 136 -10.13 -1.38 16.32
C LEU A 136 -8.99 -0.51 16.85
N ILE A 137 -8.71 -0.61 18.15
CA ILE A 137 -7.57 0.08 18.75
C ILE A 137 -6.25 -0.48 18.19
N ALA A 138 -6.12 -1.80 18.08
CA ALA A 138 -4.93 -2.46 17.52
C ALA A 138 -4.68 -2.06 16.05
N MET A 139 -5.73 -1.95 15.24
CA MET A 139 -5.68 -1.41 13.88
C MET A 139 -5.05 -0.01 13.85
N GLN A 140 -5.54 0.91 14.69
CA GLN A 140 -5.03 2.29 14.74
C GLN A 140 -3.61 2.37 15.31
N LEU A 141 -3.27 1.47 16.23
CA LEU A 141 -1.93 1.36 16.78
C LEU A 141 -0.91 0.96 15.71
N GLY A 142 -1.34 0.13 14.75
CA GLY A 142 -0.53 -0.30 13.62
C GLY A 142 -0.06 0.85 12.72
N THR A 143 -0.85 1.91 12.60
CA THR A 143 -0.48 3.05 11.74
C THR A 143 0.39 4.09 12.45
N ARG A 144 0.52 4.03 13.79
CA ARG A 144 1.08 5.12 14.59
C ARG A 144 2.33 4.78 15.40
N VAL A 145 2.52 3.52 15.79
CA VAL A 145 3.54 3.15 16.78
C VAL A 145 4.52 2.09 16.26
N GLY A 146 5.72 2.06 16.84
CA GLY A 146 6.72 1.02 16.58
C GLY A 146 6.19 -0.39 16.89
N PRO A 147 6.78 -1.44 16.29
CA PRO A 147 6.29 -2.82 16.45
C PRO A 147 6.37 -3.29 17.89
N ALA A 148 7.48 -2.99 18.59
CA ALA A 148 7.66 -3.39 19.99
C ALA A 148 6.61 -2.77 20.92
N THR A 149 6.43 -1.45 20.86
CA THR A 149 5.45 -0.72 21.69
C THR A 149 4.02 -1.16 21.37
N GLY A 150 3.71 -1.36 20.08
CA GLY A 150 2.38 -1.78 19.67
C GLY A 150 2.04 -3.20 20.14
N ILE A 151 2.98 -4.13 20.02
CA ILE A 151 2.81 -5.50 20.50
C ILE A 151 2.68 -5.52 22.03
N ALA A 152 3.55 -4.79 22.75
CA ALA A 152 3.46 -4.70 24.21
C ALA A 152 2.10 -4.16 24.68
N TRP A 153 1.56 -3.15 23.99
CA TRP A 153 0.22 -2.62 24.27
C TRP A 153 -0.88 -3.66 24.01
N ILE A 154 -0.82 -4.39 22.88
CA ILE A 154 -1.79 -5.43 22.52
C ILE A 154 -1.82 -6.56 23.56
N PHE A 155 -0.65 -7.00 24.02
CA PHE A 155 -0.55 -7.97 25.11
C PHE A 155 -1.09 -7.41 26.42
N GLY A 156 -0.79 -6.14 26.74
CA GLY A 156 -1.32 -5.46 27.92
C GLY A 156 -2.85 -5.39 27.93
N GLN A 157 -3.48 -4.93 26.85
CA GLN A 157 -4.95 -4.85 26.77
C GLN A 157 -5.60 -6.25 26.73
N SER A 158 -4.93 -7.25 26.15
CA SER A 158 -5.44 -8.63 26.13
C SER A 158 -5.35 -9.31 27.50
N ALA A 159 -4.32 -9.01 28.29
CA ALA A 159 -4.22 -9.45 29.68
C ALA A 159 -5.30 -8.80 30.55
N LEU A 160 -5.57 -7.51 30.35
CA LEU A 160 -6.65 -6.80 31.04
C LEU A 160 -8.03 -7.33 30.64
N LEU A 161 -8.24 -7.64 29.36
CA LEU A 161 -9.45 -8.32 28.89
C LEU A 161 -9.62 -9.68 29.57
N ALA A 162 -8.55 -10.49 29.64
CA ALA A 162 -8.59 -11.80 30.29
C ALA A 162 -8.91 -11.69 31.78
N ALA A 163 -8.31 -10.73 32.48
CA ALA A 163 -8.60 -10.47 33.89
C ALA A 163 -10.06 -10.01 34.08
N GLY A 164 -10.54 -9.09 33.24
CA GLY A 164 -11.92 -8.60 33.27
C GLY A 164 -12.93 -9.72 33.05
N ASP A 165 -12.72 -10.57 32.04
CA ASP A 165 -13.61 -11.70 31.74
C ASP A 165 -13.58 -12.77 32.85
N ALA A 166 -12.40 -13.08 33.38
CA ALA A 166 -12.24 -14.05 34.47
C ALA A 166 -12.94 -13.62 35.76
N ILE A 167 -12.95 -12.33 36.08
CA ILE A 167 -13.65 -11.77 37.26
C ILE A 167 -15.17 -11.72 37.04
N THR A 168 -15.59 -11.47 35.81
CA THR A 168 -16.98 -11.10 35.49
C THR A 168 -17.84 -12.31 35.15
N PHE A 169 -17.31 -13.24 34.36
CA PHE A 169 -18.02 -14.42 33.86
C PHE A 169 -17.47 -15.70 34.48
N ASN A 170 -16.41 -16.27 33.91
CA ASN A 170 -15.76 -17.48 34.39
C ASN A 170 -14.34 -17.56 33.80
N PRO A 171 -13.30 -17.97 34.55
CA PRO A 171 -11.97 -18.20 33.98
C PRO A 171 -11.95 -19.20 32.80
N GLN A 172 -12.95 -20.08 32.68
CA GLN A 172 -13.08 -20.95 31.52
C GLN A 172 -13.55 -20.20 30.26
N SER A 173 -14.50 -19.26 30.36
CA SER A 173 -14.92 -18.44 29.20
C SER A 173 -13.78 -17.58 28.69
N ALA A 174 -12.99 -17.02 29.62
CA ALA A 174 -11.84 -16.18 29.28
C ALA A 174 -10.82 -16.94 28.43
N ARG A 175 -10.54 -18.20 28.77
CA ARG A 175 -9.62 -19.05 27.99
C ARG A 175 -10.12 -19.37 26.60
N LEU A 176 -11.44 -19.41 26.37
CA LEU A 176 -12.02 -19.66 25.06
C LEU A 176 -12.14 -18.38 24.21
N LEU A 177 -12.47 -17.23 24.82
CA LEU A 177 -12.76 -15.98 24.12
C LEU A 177 -11.53 -15.11 23.87
N VAL A 178 -10.57 -15.06 24.81
CA VAL A 178 -9.40 -14.17 24.71
C VAL A 178 -8.46 -14.54 23.55
N PRO A 179 -8.11 -15.82 23.28
CA PRO A 179 -7.16 -16.13 22.22
C PRO A 179 -7.63 -15.71 20.82
N PRO A 180 -8.90 -15.92 20.41
CA PRO A 180 -9.42 -15.36 19.17
C PRO A 180 -9.31 -13.84 19.08
N TYR A 181 -9.64 -13.11 20.16
CA TYR A 181 -9.52 -11.64 20.15
C TYR A 181 -8.07 -11.16 20.06
N LEU A 182 -7.15 -11.83 20.76
CA LEU A 182 -5.72 -11.55 20.64
C LEU A 182 -5.24 -11.77 19.19
N ALA A 183 -5.65 -12.87 18.57
CA ALA A 183 -5.33 -13.14 17.17
C ALA A 183 -5.88 -12.06 16.24
N LEU A 184 -7.15 -11.66 16.41
CA LEU A 184 -7.78 -10.58 15.63
C LEU A 184 -7.05 -9.24 15.81
N GLN A 185 -6.65 -8.90 17.04
CA GLN A 185 -5.88 -7.68 17.32
C GLN A 185 -4.51 -7.69 16.62
N LEU A 186 -3.78 -8.82 16.69
CA LEU A 186 -2.49 -8.95 16.04
C LEU A 186 -2.61 -8.89 14.52
N VAL A 187 -3.57 -9.60 13.94
CA VAL A 187 -3.84 -9.56 12.49
C VAL A 187 -4.17 -8.14 12.06
N ALA A 188 -5.09 -7.46 12.75
CA ALA A 188 -5.43 -6.07 12.46
C ALA A 188 -4.19 -5.15 12.53
N PHE A 189 -3.38 -5.28 13.58
CA PHE A 189 -2.15 -4.50 13.73
C PHE A 189 -1.18 -4.71 12.56
N PHE A 190 -0.89 -5.96 12.18
CA PHE A 190 0.05 -6.27 11.10
C PHE A 190 -0.48 -5.88 9.72
N VAL A 191 -1.77 -6.09 9.45
CA VAL A 191 -2.39 -5.73 8.18
C VAL A 191 -2.31 -4.22 7.97
N PHE A 192 -2.70 -3.41 8.95
CA PHE A 192 -2.67 -1.95 8.81
C PHE A 192 -1.27 -1.38 8.80
N ARG A 193 -0.32 -2.01 9.49
CA ARG A 193 1.12 -1.70 9.35
C ARG A 193 1.64 -1.96 7.95
N ALA A 194 1.37 -3.15 7.43
CA ALA A 194 1.79 -3.55 6.09
C ALA A 194 1.18 -2.62 5.04
N MET A 195 -0.11 -2.29 5.17
CA MET A 195 -0.80 -1.35 4.31
C MET A 195 -0.16 0.04 4.32
N THR A 196 0.20 0.57 5.50
CA THR A 196 0.85 1.89 5.61
C THR A 196 2.23 1.88 4.96
N ARG A 197 3.01 0.80 5.16
CA ARG A 197 4.33 0.64 4.53
C ARG A 197 4.23 0.51 3.01
N GLU A 198 3.22 -0.22 2.54
CA GLU A 198 2.95 -0.40 1.12
C GLU A 198 2.56 0.91 0.44
N ILE A 199 1.70 1.72 1.07
CA ILE A 199 1.34 3.05 0.56
C ILE A 199 2.59 3.94 0.45
N ALA A 200 3.41 4.01 1.50
CA ALA A 200 4.64 4.79 1.48
C ALA A 200 5.64 4.30 0.40
N ALA A 201 5.77 2.98 0.22
CA ALA A 201 6.62 2.41 -0.82
C ALA A 201 6.11 2.74 -2.23
N ARG A 202 4.79 2.69 -2.44
CA ARG A 202 4.16 3.08 -3.71
C ARG A 202 4.36 4.56 -4.02
N GLU A 203 4.22 5.44 -3.03
CA GLU A 203 4.47 6.87 -3.18
C GLU A 203 5.93 7.16 -3.54
N ALA A 204 6.89 6.49 -2.89
CA ALA A 204 8.31 6.61 -3.21
C ALA A 204 8.62 6.14 -4.65
N LEU A 205 8.02 5.02 -5.08
CA LEU A 205 8.15 4.53 -6.46
C LEU A 205 7.52 5.49 -7.47
N ALA A 206 6.35 6.05 -7.16
CA ALA A 206 5.67 7.01 -8.03
C ALA A 206 6.50 8.31 -8.19
N ALA A 207 7.10 8.80 -7.11
CA ALA A 207 7.98 9.97 -7.13
C ALA A 207 9.22 9.73 -8.01
N SER A 208 9.91 8.60 -7.84
CA SER A 208 11.08 8.26 -8.67
C SER A 208 10.73 8.09 -10.15
N ASN A 209 9.57 7.50 -10.45
CA ASN A 209 9.10 7.34 -11.83
C ASN A 209 8.78 8.69 -12.49
N ALA A 210 8.18 9.62 -11.75
CA ALA A 210 7.94 10.99 -12.22
C ALA A 210 9.24 11.73 -12.54
N GLU A 211 10.26 11.57 -11.71
CA GLU A 211 11.60 12.15 -11.94
C GLU A 211 12.24 11.61 -13.22
N LEU A 212 12.26 10.29 -13.40
CA LEU A 212 12.81 9.65 -14.61
C LEU A 212 12.08 10.08 -15.88
N ARG A 213 10.75 10.19 -15.83
CA ARG A 213 9.94 10.66 -16.97
C ARG A 213 10.19 12.13 -17.29
N GLY A 214 10.49 12.97 -16.29
CA GLY A 214 10.83 14.37 -16.49
C GLY A 214 12.19 14.59 -17.16
N VAL A 215 13.16 13.70 -16.89
CA VAL A 215 14.54 13.81 -17.40
C VAL A 215 14.72 13.20 -18.79
N ALA A 216 13.95 12.15 -19.12
CA ALA A 216 13.98 11.49 -20.44
C ALA A 216 13.88 12.43 -21.67
N PRO A 217 12.98 13.44 -21.73
CA PRO A 217 12.92 14.35 -22.87
C PRO A 217 14.18 15.22 -22.99
N ILE A 218 14.75 15.65 -21.86
CA ILE A 218 15.95 16.51 -21.82
C ILE A 218 17.16 15.75 -22.39
N LEU A 219 17.33 14.48 -22.01
CA LEU A 219 18.40 13.65 -22.56
C LEU A 219 18.21 13.38 -24.05
N ALA A 220 16.97 13.13 -24.49
CA ALA A 220 16.67 12.93 -25.91
C ALA A 220 16.99 14.16 -26.76
N ASP A 221 16.69 15.36 -26.27
CA ASP A 221 17.03 16.61 -26.95
C ASP A 221 18.54 16.86 -26.97
N SER A 222 19.26 16.60 -25.87
CA SER A 222 20.73 16.72 -25.86
C SER A 222 21.40 15.78 -26.86
N SER A 223 20.89 14.54 -27.00
CA SER A 223 21.38 13.55 -27.96
C SER A 223 21.15 14.02 -29.40
N ARG A 224 19.95 14.55 -29.68
CA ARG A 224 19.63 15.14 -30.99
C ARG A 224 20.51 16.35 -31.32
N MET A 225 20.79 17.22 -30.35
CA MET A 225 21.67 18.38 -30.55
C MET A 225 23.12 17.96 -30.79
N ALA A 226 23.62 16.97 -30.04
CA ALA A 226 24.96 16.42 -30.24
C ALA A 226 25.12 15.81 -31.63
N GLU A 227 24.10 15.07 -32.10
CA GLU A 227 24.11 14.48 -33.43
C GLU A 227 24.07 15.55 -34.53
N ARG A 228 23.27 16.61 -34.37
CA ARG A 228 23.27 17.74 -35.30
C ARG A 228 24.64 18.41 -35.40
N LEU A 229 25.29 18.64 -34.26
CA LEU A 229 26.65 19.21 -34.23
C LEU A 229 27.67 18.30 -34.92
N ARG A 230 27.55 16.98 -34.76
CA ARG A 230 28.38 16.00 -35.47
C ARG A 230 28.19 16.10 -36.97
N ILE A 231 26.94 16.09 -37.45
CA ILE A 231 26.61 16.23 -38.87
C ILE A 231 27.17 17.55 -39.42
N THR A 232 27.04 18.66 -38.70
CA THR A 232 27.58 19.95 -39.13
C THR A 232 29.11 19.92 -39.28
N ARG A 233 29.84 19.27 -38.36
CA ARG A 233 31.30 19.11 -38.49
C ARG A 233 31.66 18.24 -39.69
N GLU A 234 31.02 17.09 -39.86
CA GLU A 234 31.28 16.21 -41.01
C GLU A 234 31.03 16.94 -42.34
N LEU A 235 29.96 17.73 -42.41
CA LEU A 235 29.68 18.59 -43.57
C LEU A 235 30.73 19.70 -43.75
N HIS A 236 31.14 20.34 -42.65
CA HIS A 236 32.14 21.41 -42.68
C HIS A 236 33.51 20.90 -43.12
N ASP A 237 33.94 19.75 -42.62
CA ASP A 237 35.22 19.14 -42.97
C ASP A 237 35.24 18.71 -44.45
N ALA A 238 34.14 18.13 -44.95
CA ALA A 238 34.00 17.79 -46.36
C ALA A 238 34.05 19.03 -47.25
N LEU A 239 33.28 20.08 -46.95
CA LEU A 239 33.29 21.34 -47.70
C LEU A 239 34.64 22.06 -47.62
N GLY A 240 35.28 22.05 -46.45
CA GLY A 240 36.60 22.63 -46.22
C GLY A 240 37.69 21.94 -47.03
N HIS A 241 37.65 20.61 -47.15
CA HIS A 241 38.55 19.85 -48.03
C HIS A 241 38.32 20.19 -49.52
N HIS A 242 37.07 20.36 -49.94
CA HIS A 242 36.78 20.72 -51.32
C HIS A 242 37.25 22.14 -51.68
N LEU A 243 37.09 23.11 -50.78
CA LEU A 243 37.55 24.49 -51.02
C LEU A 243 39.08 24.62 -51.01
N THR A 244 39.78 23.88 -50.15
CA THR A 244 41.25 23.87 -50.12
C THR A 244 41.86 23.16 -51.33
N ALA A 245 41.25 22.07 -51.81
CA ALA A 245 41.65 21.43 -53.06
C ALA A 245 41.50 22.37 -54.28
N LEU A 246 40.48 23.23 -54.28
CA LEU A 246 40.25 24.22 -55.33
C LEU A 246 41.23 25.41 -55.24
N SER A 247 41.62 25.83 -54.04
CA SER A 247 42.57 26.94 -53.87
C SER A 247 44.03 26.55 -54.14
N LEU A 248 44.36 25.26 -54.11
CA LEU A 248 45.68 24.72 -54.46
C LEU A 248 45.81 24.41 -55.96
N ASN A 249 44.72 24.46 -56.72
CA ASN A 249 44.71 24.24 -58.18
C ASN A 249 44.81 25.56 -58.97
N LEU A 250 45.31 26.61 -58.32
CA LEU A 250 45.66 27.93 -58.85
C LEU A 250 47.12 28.21 -58.45
#